data_AF-A0AAV0MK31-F1
#
_entry.id   AF-A0AAV0MK31-F1
#
_cell.length_a   1.000
_cell.length_b   1.000
_cell.length_c   1.000
_cell.angle_alpha   90.00
_cell.angle_beta   90.00
_cell.angle_gamma   90.00
#
_symmetry.space_group_name_H-M   'P 1'
#
loop_
_entity.id
_entity.type
_entity.pdbx_description
1 polymer ?
#
loop_
_entity_poly.entity_id
_entity_poly.type
_entity_poly.pdbx_seq_one_letter_code
_entity_poly.pdbx_strand_id
1 'polypeptide(L)'
;MKQEDEVDNFPIRPRRTIPLLREKRKTKVTVASLYNNAQIMVAIKRKAKEIEANLKKTHRQCPTLIRLLMPSHLAPRFKLRLPKRFCYRNMPLADKQIRLEGEKGRVFPASYLHRGLVIAGGWKAFAVDHGLAAGDILVFQLVKPLNFKAYIVRVNAVKEVDVIQSAAAGNSIVEFEDSSENNSLMDDDDDDDDDDDDGVRFELDPGIESGTDSNMVLLKSNANDFERVKCFEEFKIVANGSVISGKLPELIRFKYYQLCLSQRSFLHRDLLEGLNVGIISGMIADICDIAGAIRAMSKVVPRKDLETWGSKLKGFKELGMNVGFLLARLGKLELLADKANGYERLVKERGGMKQELQNLVKQARMVKEKLELVDKEIAKLGVAGSGSVESDFLELAKAPW
;
A
#
# COMPACT_ATOMS: atom_id res chain seq x y z
N MET A 1 57.05 9.82 16.63
CA MET A 1 57.68 9.53 17.94
C MET A 1 57.40 10.73 18.84
N LYS A 2 56.58 10.50 19.88
CA LYS A 2 56.24 11.35 21.06
C LYS A 2 55.42 12.64 20.78
N GLN A 3 54.14 12.76 21.17
CA GLN A 3 53.46 12.73 22.49
C GLN A 3 53.74 13.94 23.40
N GLU A 4 52.64 14.66 23.67
CA GLU A 4 52.05 14.94 25.00
C GLU A 4 52.23 16.32 25.68
N ASP A 5 51.06 16.96 25.89
CA ASP A 5 50.47 17.39 27.17
C ASP A 5 50.75 18.79 27.76
N GLU A 6 49.82 19.49 28.46
CA GLU A 6 48.38 19.40 28.74
C GLU A 6 48.01 20.60 29.69
N VAL A 7 46.70 20.85 29.84
CA VAL A 7 45.94 21.43 30.99
C VAL A 7 45.73 22.95 31.20
N ASP A 8 44.45 23.31 31.04
CA ASP A 8 43.57 24.25 31.77
C ASP A 8 44.04 24.85 33.11
N ASN A 9 43.74 26.15 33.32
CA ASN A 9 43.03 26.60 34.53
C ASN A 9 42.56 28.07 34.43
N PHE A 10 41.26 28.32 34.62
CA PHE A 10 40.70 29.64 34.97
C PHE A 10 40.27 29.62 36.44
N PRO A 11 40.50 30.71 37.20
CA PRO A 11 39.40 31.17 38.05
C PRO A 11 39.22 32.71 38.16
N ILE A 12 37.97 33.11 37.99
CA ILE A 12 37.10 33.94 38.86
C ILE A 12 37.57 35.37 39.24
N ARG A 13 36.73 36.37 38.90
CA ARG A 13 36.53 37.57 39.75
C ARG A 13 35.03 37.86 39.98
N PRO A 14 34.64 38.35 41.18
CA PRO A 14 33.26 38.35 41.64
C PRO A 14 32.46 39.63 41.35
N ARG A 15 31.14 39.45 41.47
CA ARG A 15 30.02 40.41 41.33
C ARG A 15 30.16 41.70 42.17
N ARG A 16 29.68 42.81 41.60
CA ARG A 16 28.85 43.79 42.32
C ARG A 16 27.65 44.22 41.47
N THR A 17 26.51 44.19 42.14
CA THR A 17 25.13 44.40 41.70
C THR A 17 24.78 45.89 41.71
N ILE A 18 24.04 46.39 40.70
CA ILE A 18 23.17 47.59 40.81
C ILE A 18 21.88 47.32 40.00
N PRO A 19 20.67 47.71 40.47
CA PRO A 19 19.39 47.19 40.00
C PRO A 19 18.61 48.13 39.05
N LEU A 20 17.82 47.48 38.19
CA LEU A 20 16.47 47.82 37.70
C LEU A 20 16.19 49.21 37.08
N LEU A 21 16.02 49.20 35.75
CA LEU A 21 14.88 49.86 35.10
C LEU A 21 14.32 48.90 34.04
N ARG A 22 13.26 48.19 34.44
CA ARG A 22 12.53 47.21 33.62
C ARG A 22 11.56 47.97 32.72
N GLU A 23 12.05 48.36 31.54
CA GLU A 23 11.16 48.71 30.44
C GLU A 23 10.36 47.46 30.02
N LYS A 24 9.03 47.60 30.05
CA LYS A 24 8.05 46.54 29.76
C LYS A 24 8.15 46.11 28.29
N ARG A 25 9.08 45.20 27.98
CA ARG A 25 9.03 44.41 26.74
C ARG A 25 7.83 43.47 26.82
N LYS A 26 6.84 43.71 25.96
CA LYS A 26 5.73 42.79 25.67
C LYS A 26 6.32 41.40 25.43
N THR A 27 6.06 40.48 26.35
CA THR A 27 6.62 39.12 26.37
C THR A 27 6.12 38.37 25.13
N LYS A 28 7.04 38.01 24.22
CA LYS A 28 6.80 36.92 23.26
C LYS A 28 6.57 35.67 24.09
N VAL A 29 5.33 35.19 24.11
CA VAL A 29 4.94 33.94 24.76
C VAL A 29 5.70 32.81 24.07
N THR A 30 6.56 32.10 24.82
CA THR A 30 7.33 30.96 24.31
C THR A 30 6.37 29.83 23.97
N VAL A 31 6.43 29.31 22.74
CA VAL A 31 5.54 28.25 22.21
C VAL A 31 5.44 27.02 23.14
N ALA A 32 6.48 26.74 23.93
CA ALA A 32 6.49 25.69 24.94
C ALA A 32 5.52 25.92 26.11
N SER A 33 5.21 27.17 26.49
CA SER A 33 4.28 27.45 27.60
C SER A 33 2.80 27.30 27.19
N LEU A 34 2.49 27.32 25.88
CA LEU A 34 1.13 27.14 25.37
C LEU A 34 0.70 25.67 25.38
N TYR A 35 1.65 24.75 25.19
CA TYR A 35 1.43 23.31 25.33
C TYR A 35 0.99 22.92 26.75
N ASN A 36 1.47 23.66 27.77
CA ASN A 36 1.14 23.44 29.18
C ASN A 36 -0.12 24.18 29.65
N ASN A 37 -0.75 24.99 28.80
CA ASN A 37 -2.00 25.65 29.17
C ASN A 37 -3.19 24.73 28.83
N ALA A 38 -3.66 23.99 29.85
CA ALA A 38 -4.75 23.04 29.73
C ALA A 38 -6.01 23.64 29.08
N GLN A 39 -6.32 24.91 29.34
CA GLN A 39 -7.50 25.57 28.79
C GLN A 39 -7.37 25.83 27.29
N ILE A 40 -6.19 26.27 26.84
CA ILE A 40 -5.89 26.45 25.41
C ILE A 40 -6.00 25.10 24.69
N MET A 41 -5.45 24.03 25.27
CA MET A 41 -5.53 22.69 24.70
C MET A 41 -6.96 22.17 24.60
N VAL A 42 -7.82 22.41 25.59
CA VAL A 42 -9.24 22.07 25.52
C VAL A 42 -9.93 22.79 24.37
N ALA A 43 -9.70 24.10 24.22
CA ALA A 43 -10.30 24.89 23.15
C ALA A 43 -9.87 24.41 21.75
N ILE A 44 -8.60 24.08 21.54
CA ILE A 44 -8.07 23.58 20.25
C ILE A 44 -8.62 22.19 19.96
N LYS A 45 -8.65 21.29 20.96
CA LYS A 45 -9.24 19.96 20.83
C LYS A 45 -10.71 20.04 20.44
N ARG A 46 -11.47 20.95 21.05
CA ARG A 46 -12.88 21.20 20.70
C ARG A 46 -13.02 21.61 19.23
N LYS A 47 -12.21 22.58 18.77
CA LYS A 47 -12.20 23.01 17.37
C LYS A 47 -11.83 21.89 16.41
N ALA A 48 -10.85 21.05 16.76
CA ALA A 48 -10.48 19.90 15.93
C ALA A 48 -11.60 18.87 15.82
N LYS A 49 -12.30 18.57 16.93
CA LYS A 49 -13.48 17.69 16.93
C LYS A 49 -14.64 18.28 16.13
N GLU A 50 -14.84 19.60 16.18
CA GLU A 50 -15.86 20.29 15.40
C GLU A 50 -15.57 20.17 13.88
N ILE A 51 -14.32 20.39 13.48
CA ILE A 51 -13.89 20.16 12.09
C ILE A 51 -14.12 18.69 11.71
N GLU A 52 -13.68 17.75 12.53
CA GLU A 52 -13.88 16.33 12.26
C GLU A 52 -15.36 15.97 12.14
N ALA A 53 -16.22 16.47 13.02
CA ALA A 53 -17.66 16.24 12.97
C ALA A 53 -18.27 16.84 11.69
N ASN A 54 -17.82 18.02 11.27
CA ASN A 54 -18.27 18.63 10.02
C ASN A 54 -17.79 17.86 8.79
N LEU A 55 -16.54 17.38 8.79
CA LEU A 55 -16.01 16.51 7.74
C LEU A 55 -16.76 15.18 7.68
N LYS A 56 -17.03 14.58 8.84
CA LYS A 56 -17.89 13.40 8.95
C LYS A 56 -19.30 13.71 8.45
N LYS A 57 -19.87 14.90 8.63
CA LYS A 57 -21.19 15.25 8.08
C LYS A 57 -21.17 15.41 6.56
N THR A 58 -20.22 16.17 6.02
CA THR A 58 -20.15 16.56 4.60
C THR A 58 -19.56 15.47 3.72
N HIS A 59 -18.65 14.66 4.25
CA HIS A 59 -17.89 13.64 3.53
C HIS A 59 -17.82 12.33 4.34
N ARG A 60 -19.00 11.79 4.71
CA ARG A 60 -19.19 10.57 5.54
C ARG A 60 -18.37 9.34 5.11
N GLN A 61 -18.01 9.26 3.83
CA GLN A 61 -17.31 8.11 3.23
C GLN A 61 -15.78 8.17 3.37
N CYS A 62 -15.23 9.29 3.85
CA CYS A 62 -13.79 9.51 3.98
C CYS A 62 -13.33 9.32 5.44
N PRO A 63 -12.50 8.31 5.75
CA PRO A 63 -11.95 8.12 7.09
C PRO A 63 -11.21 9.37 7.57
N THR A 64 -11.46 9.77 8.81
CA THR A 64 -10.77 10.89 9.46
C THR A 64 -9.84 10.40 10.57
N LEU A 65 -8.78 11.17 10.81
CA LEU A 65 -7.82 10.94 11.87
C LEU A 65 -7.43 12.28 12.48
N ILE A 66 -7.61 12.43 13.79
CA ILE A 66 -7.11 13.58 14.53
C ILE A 66 -5.74 13.22 15.13
N ARG A 67 -4.73 14.08 14.93
CA ARG A 67 -3.41 13.89 15.52
C ARG A 67 -2.87 15.18 16.11
N LEU A 68 -2.50 15.13 17.38
CA LEU A 68 -1.77 16.20 18.07
C LEU A 68 -0.28 16.14 17.67
N LEU A 69 0.29 17.28 17.29
CA LEU A 69 1.70 17.37 16.94
C LEU A 69 2.57 17.52 18.18
N MET A 70 3.44 16.53 18.38
CA MET A 70 4.46 16.51 19.42
C MET A 70 5.80 16.98 18.84
N PRO A 71 6.73 17.48 19.67
CA PRO A 71 8.08 17.85 19.23
C PRO A 71 8.77 16.75 18.41
N SER A 72 8.59 15.48 18.80
CA SER A 72 9.13 14.30 18.11
C SER A 72 8.66 14.12 16.65
N HIS A 73 7.47 14.65 16.31
CA HIS A 73 6.96 14.62 14.93
C HIS A 73 7.61 15.69 14.04
N LEU A 74 8.20 16.72 14.66
CA LEU A 74 8.73 17.92 13.99
C LEU A 74 10.26 18.03 14.10
N ALA A 75 10.90 17.29 15.00
CA ALA A 75 12.35 17.16 15.10
C ALA A 75 12.72 15.92 15.95
N PRO A 76 13.90 15.30 15.76
CA PRO A 76 14.90 15.53 14.71
C PRO A 76 14.62 14.77 13.41
N ARG A 77 13.78 13.71 13.45
CA ARG A 77 13.59 12.77 12.33
C ARG A 77 12.42 13.09 11.40
N PHE A 78 11.56 14.05 11.74
CA PHE A 78 10.34 14.41 10.98
C PHE A 78 9.54 13.18 10.56
N LYS A 79 9.09 12.40 11.54
CA LYS A 79 8.29 11.19 11.33
C LYS A 79 6.96 11.32 12.05
N LEU A 80 5.85 11.16 11.32
CA LEU A 80 4.51 11.16 11.89
C LEU A 80 3.99 9.72 11.99
N ARG A 81 3.93 9.18 13.21
CA ARG A 81 3.28 7.88 13.48
C ARG A 81 1.77 8.00 13.40
N LEU A 82 1.14 7.06 12.72
CA LEU A 82 -0.31 6.94 12.59
C LEU A 82 -0.84 5.82 13.49
N PRO A 83 -2.09 5.90 13.98
CA PRO A 83 -2.67 4.83 14.80
C PRO A 83 -2.78 3.50 14.04
N LYS A 84 -2.40 2.41 14.71
CA LYS A 84 -2.43 1.03 14.17
C LYS A 84 -3.76 0.68 13.51
N ARG A 85 -4.87 0.87 14.25
CA ARG A 85 -6.23 0.56 13.78
C ARG A 85 -6.61 1.36 12.54
N PHE A 86 -6.22 2.62 12.46
CA PHE A 86 -6.48 3.45 11.28
C PHE A 86 -5.71 2.93 10.07
N CYS A 87 -4.45 2.57 10.25
CA CYS A 87 -3.60 2.05 9.18
C CYS A 87 -4.08 0.70 8.64
N TYR A 88 -4.35 -0.29 9.51
CA TYR A 88 -4.80 -1.61 9.05
C TYR A 88 -6.13 -1.55 8.29
N ARG A 89 -6.99 -0.57 8.60
CA ARG A 89 -8.29 -0.40 7.94
C ARG A 89 -8.20 0.41 6.64
N ASN A 90 -7.33 1.42 6.58
CA ASN A 90 -7.39 2.44 5.52
C ASN A 90 -6.11 2.59 4.69
N MET A 91 -5.01 1.96 5.09
CA MET A 91 -3.68 2.12 4.49
C MET A 91 -3.18 0.82 3.83
N PRO A 92 -2.29 0.91 2.83
CA PRO A 92 -1.71 -0.26 2.18
C PRO A 92 -0.81 -1.06 3.14
N LEU A 93 -0.73 -2.38 2.93
CA LEU A 93 0.18 -3.29 3.64
C LEU A 93 1.60 -3.30 3.03
N ALA A 94 1.98 -2.23 2.34
CA ALA A 94 3.27 -2.08 1.69
C ALA A 94 3.70 -0.61 1.69
N ASP A 95 5.00 -0.39 1.57
CA ASP A 95 5.56 0.96 1.47
C ASP A 95 5.08 1.62 0.18
N LYS A 96 4.49 2.81 0.32
CA LYS A 96 3.86 3.53 -0.79
C LYS A 96 4.04 5.02 -0.66
N GLN A 97 4.10 5.68 -1.81
CA GLN A 97 4.00 7.14 -1.87
C GLN A 97 2.54 7.56 -1.65
N ILE A 98 2.35 8.50 -0.76
CA ILE A 98 1.08 9.14 -0.43
C ILE A 98 1.15 10.63 -0.77
N ARG A 99 -0.02 11.28 -0.83
CA ARG A 99 -0.15 12.71 -1.13
C ARG A 99 -0.81 13.41 0.04
N LEU A 100 -0.18 14.47 0.53
CA LEU A 100 -0.69 15.33 1.59
C LEU A 100 -1.13 16.66 0.99
N GLU A 101 -2.43 16.92 0.96
CA GLU A 101 -3.03 18.18 0.51
C GLU A 101 -3.31 19.08 1.72
N GLY A 102 -2.76 20.29 1.73
CA GLY A 102 -3.06 21.28 2.76
C GLY A 102 -4.32 22.11 2.43
N GLU A 103 -4.74 22.97 3.36
CA GLU A 103 -5.94 23.82 3.21
C GLU A 103 -5.90 24.76 2.00
N LYS A 104 -4.69 25.15 1.57
CA LYS A 104 -4.46 26.01 0.39
C LYS A 104 -4.47 25.23 -0.94
N GLY A 105 -4.83 23.94 -0.93
CA GLY A 105 -4.88 23.07 -2.12
C GLY A 105 -3.52 22.62 -2.64
N ARG A 106 -2.41 23.00 -1.99
CA ARG A 106 -1.06 22.54 -2.35
C ARG A 106 -0.88 21.09 -1.92
N VAL A 107 -0.34 20.28 -2.83
CA VAL A 107 -0.15 18.84 -2.62
C VAL A 107 1.33 18.50 -2.48
N PHE A 108 1.67 17.76 -1.42
CA PHE A 108 3.02 17.34 -1.09
C PHE A 108 3.13 15.82 -1.20
N PRO A 109 4.09 15.28 -1.97
CA PRO A 109 4.39 13.86 -1.93
C PRO A 109 5.03 13.49 -0.58
N ALA A 110 4.59 12.39 0.02
CA ALA A 110 5.21 11.82 1.21
C ALA A 110 5.29 10.29 1.10
N SER A 111 6.18 9.65 1.87
CA SER A 111 6.31 8.18 1.90
C SER A 111 5.63 7.61 3.13
N TYR A 112 4.74 6.64 2.93
CA TYR A 112 4.18 5.81 3.99
C TYR A 112 4.98 4.52 4.11
N LEU A 113 5.49 4.25 5.32
CA LEU A 113 6.24 3.03 5.65
C LEU A 113 5.32 2.10 6.45
N HIS A 114 4.96 0.95 5.88
CA HIS A 114 3.98 0.03 6.46
C HIS A 114 4.49 -0.60 7.75
N ARG A 115 5.72 -1.14 7.77
CA ARG A 115 6.29 -1.80 8.96
C ARG A 115 6.32 -0.88 10.19
N GLY A 116 6.60 0.41 9.97
CA GLY A 116 6.64 1.41 11.03
C GLY A 116 5.33 2.15 11.29
N LEU A 117 4.34 2.01 10.39
CA LEU A 117 3.08 2.77 10.37
C LEU A 117 3.31 4.30 10.41
N VAL A 118 4.32 4.75 9.67
CA VAL A 118 4.85 6.12 9.73
C VAL A 118 4.72 6.81 8.39
N ILE A 119 4.29 8.08 8.41
CA ILE A 119 4.51 9.01 7.31
C ILE A 119 5.89 9.65 7.49
N ALA A 120 6.76 9.39 6.54
CA ALA A 120 8.15 9.84 6.51
C ALA A 120 8.40 10.68 5.26
N GLY A 121 9.53 10.44 4.56
CA GLY A 121 10.10 11.26 3.48
C GLY A 121 9.07 12.11 2.74
N GLY A 122 9.15 13.45 2.90
CA GLY A 122 8.15 14.41 2.44
C GLY A 122 7.34 15.07 3.56
N TRP A 123 7.19 14.42 4.72
CA TRP A 123 6.56 15.01 5.91
C TRP A 123 7.22 16.33 6.35
N LYS A 124 8.56 16.39 6.34
CA LYS A 124 9.32 17.61 6.66
C LYS A 124 8.93 18.78 5.77
N ALA A 125 8.82 18.55 4.45
CA ALA A 125 8.47 19.60 3.50
C ALA A 125 7.06 20.13 3.76
N PHE A 126 6.10 19.23 4.03
CA PHE A 126 4.74 19.60 4.40
C PHE A 126 4.70 20.43 5.70
N ALA A 127 5.43 19.99 6.73
CA ALA A 127 5.46 20.66 8.03
C ALA A 127 6.07 22.06 7.97
N VAL A 128 7.17 22.22 7.22
CA VAL A 128 7.85 23.52 7.04
C VAL A 128 6.99 24.48 6.22
N ASP A 129 6.40 24.04 5.10
CA ASP A 129 5.57 24.91 4.24
C ASP A 129 4.32 25.45 4.97
N HIS A 130 3.75 24.65 5.86
CA HIS A 130 2.57 25.03 6.64
C HIS A 130 2.88 25.71 7.98
N GLY A 131 4.18 25.80 8.34
CA GLY A 131 4.65 26.37 9.59
C GLY A 131 4.11 25.63 10.82
N LEU A 132 4.07 24.29 10.76
CA LEU A 132 3.53 23.46 11.85
C LEU A 132 4.42 23.56 13.09
N ALA A 133 3.80 23.75 14.25
CA ALA A 133 4.44 23.81 15.55
C ALA A 133 3.94 22.71 16.49
N ALA A 134 4.73 22.40 17.52
CA ALA A 134 4.28 21.51 18.59
C ALA A 134 3.05 22.13 19.28
N GLY A 135 2.02 21.31 19.53
CA GLY A 135 0.73 21.75 20.05
C GLY A 135 -0.34 22.01 18.98
N ASP A 136 0.02 22.11 17.70
CA ASP A 136 -0.97 22.15 16.62
C ASP A 136 -1.68 20.79 16.50
N ILE A 137 -2.96 20.81 16.13
CA ILE A 137 -3.74 19.60 15.83
C ILE A 137 -3.99 19.50 14.34
N LEU A 138 -3.73 18.32 13.79
CA LEU A 138 -4.07 17.97 12.42
C LEU A 138 -5.31 17.10 12.41
N VAL A 139 -6.26 17.46 11.56
CA VAL A 139 -7.37 16.59 11.18
C VAL A 139 -7.08 16.12 9.76
N PHE A 140 -6.69 14.85 9.62
CA PHE A 140 -6.52 14.20 8.34
C PHE A 140 -7.84 13.62 7.87
N GLN A 141 -8.11 13.76 6.58
CA GLN A 141 -9.23 13.14 5.88
C GLN A 141 -8.68 12.38 4.69
N LEU A 142 -8.95 11.08 4.61
CA LEU A 142 -8.55 10.26 3.46
C LEU A 142 -9.59 10.41 2.34
N VAL A 143 -9.33 11.32 1.40
CA VAL A 143 -10.29 11.68 0.32
C VAL A 143 -10.26 10.66 -0.82
N LYS A 144 -9.09 10.09 -1.10
CA LYS A 144 -8.88 9.01 -2.08
C LYS A 144 -7.84 8.03 -1.51
N PRO A 145 -7.72 6.80 -2.06
CA PRO A 145 -6.63 5.92 -1.69
C PRO A 145 -5.29 6.65 -1.79
N LEU A 146 -4.51 6.63 -0.72
CA LEU A 146 -3.20 7.29 -0.60
C LEU A 146 -3.21 8.84 -0.65
N ASN A 147 -4.37 9.49 -0.65
CA ASN A 147 -4.47 10.96 -0.67
C ASN A 147 -5.17 11.49 0.59
N PHE A 148 -4.39 12.14 1.44
CA PHE A 148 -4.87 12.81 2.64
C PHE A 148 -5.06 14.30 2.39
N LYS A 149 -6.18 14.83 2.86
CA LYS A 149 -6.40 16.25 3.05
C LYS A 149 -6.23 16.58 4.52
N ALA A 150 -5.40 17.57 4.83
CA ALA A 150 -5.05 17.96 6.19
C ALA A 150 -5.62 19.33 6.51
N TYR A 151 -6.35 19.41 7.62
CA TYR A 151 -6.88 20.64 8.21
C TYR A 151 -6.10 20.93 9.49
N ILE A 152 -5.67 22.18 9.68
CA ILE A 152 -4.68 22.56 10.69
C ILE A 152 -5.33 23.48 11.72
N VAL A 153 -5.49 22.99 12.95
CA VAL A 153 -5.92 23.81 14.08
C VAL A 153 -4.68 24.30 14.82
N ARG A 154 -4.35 25.59 14.64
CA ARG A 154 -3.14 26.18 15.21
C ARG A 154 -3.31 26.56 16.67
N VAL A 155 -2.31 26.24 17.49
CA VAL A 155 -2.28 26.60 18.92
C VAL A 155 -2.27 28.11 19.14
N ASN A 156 -1.61 28.85 18.26
CA ASN A 156 -1.47 30.29 18.36
C ASN A 156 -2.68 31.08 17.82
N ALA A 157 -3.70 30.40 17.27
CA ALA A 157 -4.87 31.04 16.67
C ALA A 157 -6.09 31.12 17.61
N VAL A 158 -5.95 30.64 18.85
CA VAL A 158 -7.03 30.67 19.85
C VAL A 158 -7.16 32.07 20.43
N LYS A 159 -8.33 32.68 20.30
CA LYS A 159 -8.64 33.99 20.89
C LYS A 159 -9.12 33.80 22.33
N GLU A 160 -8.92 34.82 23.17
CA GLU A 160 -9.31 34.82 24.59
C GLU A 160 -10.79 34.45 24.83
N VAL A 161 -11.67 34.82 23.89
CA VAL A 161 -13.10 34.49 23.89
C VAL A 161 -13.38 32.98 23.77
N ASP A 162 -12.60 32.25 22.97
CA ASP A 162 -12.73 30.80 22.81
C ASP A 162 -12.34 30.05 24.10
N VAL A 163 -11.40 30.61 24.86
CA VAL A 163 -10.91 30.07 26.13
C VAL A 163 -11.99 30.23 27.20
N ILE A 164 -12.62 31.40 27.30
CA ILE A 164 -13.71 31.68 28.25
C ILE A 164 -14.92 30.78 27.98
N GLN A 165 -15.30 30.57 26.71
CA GLN A 165 -16.40 29.68 26.34
C GLN A 165 -16.09 28.20 26.64
N SER A 166 -14.82 27.79 26.55
CA SER A 166 -14.39 26.45 26.97
C SER A 166 -14.37 26.26 28.48
N ALA A 167 -14.10 27.32 29.25
CA ALA A 167 -14.16 27.31 30.72
C ALA A 167 -15.61 27.29 31.23
N ALA A 168 -16.54 27.95 30.53
CA ALA A 168 -17.96 28.00 30.89
C ALA A 168 -18.72 26.68 30.62
N ALA A 169 -18.19 25.80 29.76
CA ALA A 169 -18.81 24.53 29.40
C ALA A 169 -18.66 23.42 30.48
N GLY A 170 -18.09 23.73 31.64
CA GLY A 170 -17.81 22.77 32.71
C GLY A 170 -16.55 21.94 32.41
N ASN A 171 -15.70 21.76 33.43
CA ASN A 171 -14.50 20.92 33.33
C ASN A 171 -14.87 19.44 33.09
N SER A 172 -15.08 19.08 31.84
CA SER A 172 -14.90 17.72 31.37
C SER A 172 -13.64 17.73 30.53
N ILE A 173 -12.51 17.33 31.12
CA ILE A 173 -11.36 16.90 30.33
C ILE A 173 -11.90 15.74 29.50
N VAL A 174 -12.20 15.99 28.23
CA VAL A 174 -12.36 14.90 27.26
C VAL A 174 -10.98 14.29 27.15
N GLU A 175 -10.75 13.31 28.01
CA GLU A 175 -9.60 12.41 27.93
C GLU A 175 -9.57 11.91 26.49
N PHE A 176 -8.41 12.11 25.88
CA PHE A 176 -8.09 11.29 24.74
C PHE A 176 -7.95 9.89 25.35
N GLU A 177 -8.87 8.99 25.02
CA GLU A 177 -8.45 7.61 24.79
C GLU A 177 -7.49 7.67 23.61
N ASP A 178 -6.24 7.99 23.91
CA ASP A 178 -5.14 7.61 23.05
C ASP A 178 -5.20 6.09 23.08
N SER A 179 -5.62 5.47 21.98
CA SER A 179 -5.52 4.02 21.81
C SER A 179 -4.03 3.64 21.62
N SER A 180 -3.17 4.18 22.48
CA SER A 180 -1.71 4.13 22.50
C SER A 180 -1.17 3.37 23.72
N GLU A 181 -2.00 2.66 24.48
CA GLU A 181 -1.47 1.62 25.36
C GLU A 181 -1.13 0.38 24.53
N ASN A 182 0.08 0.43 23.97
CA ASN A 182 1.08 -0.60 24.22
C ASN A 182 2.44 -0.02 23.80
N ASN A 183 2.95 0.86 24.66
CA ASN A 183 4.37 1.01 24.90
C ASN A 183 4.58 0.54 26.36
N SER A 184 4.78 -0.76 26.54
CA SER A 184 5.60 -1.21 27.64
C SER A 184 7.03 -0.82 27.30
N LEU A 185 7.64 -0.05 28.19
CA LEU A 185 9.09 0.00 28.34
C LEU A 185 9.60 -1.44 28.50
N MET A 186 10.52 -1.84 27.64
CA MET A 186 11.62 -2.75 27.95
C MET A 186 12.82 -2.09 27.28
N ASP A 187 13.75 -1.65 28.13
CA ASP A 187 15.10 -1.27 27.75
C ASP A 187 15.87 -2.53 27.34
N ASP A 188 16.75 -2.35 26.35
CA ASP A 188 18.00 -3.06 26.01
C ASP A 188 18.11 -4.59 26.23
N ASP A 189 18.34 -5.34 25.15
CA ASP A 189 19.60 -6.07 24.92
C ASP A 189 19.63 -6.75 23.53
N ASP A 190 20.82 -6.75 22.93
CA ASP A 190 21.21 -7.59 21.79
C ASP A 190 21.08 -9.08 22.16
N ASP A 191 20.60 -9.92 21.25
CA ASP A 191 21.29 -11.14 20.78
C ASP A 191 20.36 -12.06 19.97
N ASP A 192 21.04 -12.86 19.17
CA ASP A 192 20.62 -13.75 18.10
C ASP A 192 19.66 -14.91 18.48
N ASP A 193 19.15 -15.50 17.40
CA ASP A 193 18.79 -16.91 17.19
C ASP A 193 17.42 -17.48 17.59
N ASP A 194 16.85 -18.08 16.54
CA ASP A 194 16.13 -19.36 16.41
C ASP A 194 14.70 -19.57 16.97
N ASP A 195 13.87 -20.04 16.02
CA ASP A 195 12.86 -21.09 16.09
C ASP A 195 12.06 -21.26 17.40
N ASP A 196 10.74 -21.05 17.34
CA ASP A 196 9.84 -22.18 17.08
C ASP A 196 8.35 -21.77 17.09
N ASP A 197 7.63 -22.59 16.33
CA ASP A 197 6.20 -22.88 16.32
C ASP A 197 5.52 -22.83 17.70
N ASP A 198 4.35 -22.20 17.82
CA ASP A 198 3.15 -22.93 18.25
C ASP A 198 1.86 -22.12 18.12
N GLY A 199 0.81 -22.81 17.68
CA GLY A 199 -0.52 -22.26 17.48
C GLY A 199 -1.27 -21.98 18.79
N VAL A 200 -2.00 -20.87 18.83
CA VAL A 200 -2.99 -20.63 19.89
C VAL A 200 -4.39 -20.42 19.29
N ARG A 201 -5.20 -21.43 19.61
CA ARG A 201 -6.64 -21.59 19.47
C ARG A 201 -7.36 -20.55 20.35
N PHE A 202 -8.22 -19.72 19.77
CA PHE A 202 -9.13 -18.88 20.54
C PHE A 202 -10.50 -19.57 20.61
N GLU A 203 -10.83 -20.04 21.81
CA GLU A 203 -12.15 -20.54 22.16
C GLU A 203 -13.16 -19.38 22.20
N LEU A 204 -14.35 -19.65 21.69
CA LEU A 204 -15.51 -18.77 21.67
C LEU A 204 -16.26 -18.91 23.01
N ASP A 205 -16.57 -17.79 23.65
CA ASP A 205 -17.56 -17.75 24.73
C ASP A 205 -18.88 -17.14 24.18
N PRO A 206 -20.04 -17.81 24.30
CA PRO A 206 -21.29 -17.37 23.71
C PRO A 206 -22.19 -16.68 24.74
N GLY A 207 -22.71 -15.51 24.40
CA GLY A 207 -23.85 -14.95 25.12
C GLY A 207 -24.04 -13.48 24.83
N ILE A 208 -25.11 -13.15 24.11
CA ILE A 208 -26.07 -12.08 24.44
C ILE A 208 -27.21 -12.19 23.41
N GLU A 209 -28.39 -12.52 23.92
CA GLU A 209 -29.65 -12.58 23.20
C GLU A 209 -30.25 -11.18 22.95
N SER A 210 -30.83 -11.05 21.75
CA SER A 210 -32.17 -10.51 21.47
C SER A 210 -32.62 -9.23 22.18
N GLY A 211 -32.46 -8.10 21.46
CA GLY A 211 -33.37 -6.96 21.54
C GLY A 211 -34.03 -6.74 20.18
N THR A 212 -35.27 -7.19 20.03
CA THR A 212 -36.15 -6.90 18.90
C THR A 212 -36.62 -5.45 18.95
N ASP A 213 -36.21 -4.64 17.97
CA ASP A 213 -36.94 -3.42 17.60
C ASP A 213 -37.63 -3.63 16.25
N SER A 214 -38.94 -3.81 16.36
CA SER A 214 -39.91 -3.85 15.28
C SER A 214 -39.91 -2.53 14.50
N ASN A 215 -39.23 -2.49 13.36
CA ASN A 215 -39.59 -1.65 12.20
C ASN A 215 -38.76 -1.96 10.93
N MET A 216 -38.41 -3.23 10.68
CA MET A 216 -37.79 -3.62 9.43
C MET A 216 -38.85 -3.99 8.40
N VAL A 217 -39.47 -2.96 7.80
CA VAL A 217 -40.26 -3.14 6.58
C VAL A 217 -39.33 -3.71 5.51
N LEU A 218 -39.72 -4.90 5.06
CA LEU A 218 -39.12 -5.74 4.05
C LEU A 218 -39.07 -4.99 2.71
N LEU A 219 -38.02 -4.21 2.48
CA LEU A 219 -37.77 -3.64 1.15
C LEU A 219 -36.82 -4.57 0.41
N LYS A 220 -37.36 -5.28 -0.58
CA LYS A 220 -36.58 -5.82 -1.70
C LYS A 220 -35.61 -4.71 -2.12
N SER A 221 -34.32 -4.94 -1.91
CA SER A 221 -33.31 -3.88 -1.92
C SER A 221 -33.16 -3.33 -3.33
N ASN A 222 -33.61 -2.10 -3.56
CA ASN A 222 -33.54 -1.45 -4.88
C ASN A 222 -32.15 -0.82 -5.10
N ALA A 223 -31.83 -0.44 -6.34
CA ALA A 223 -30.62 0.33 -6.70
C ALA A 223 -30.41 1.57 -5.81
N ASN A 224 -31.51 2.24 -5.49
CA ASN A 224 -31.54 3.49 -4.75
C ASN A 224 -31.24 3.32 -3.25
N ASP A 225 -31.30 2.09 -2.71
CA ASP A 225 -31.02 1.84 -1.28
C ASP A 225 -29.52 1.83 -0.98
N PHE A 226 -28.67 1.48 -1.97
CA PHE A 226 -27.22 1.48 -1.77
C PHE A 226 -26.67 2.90 -1.63
N GLU A 227 -27.25 3.88 -2.32
CA GLU A 227 -26.88 5.30 -2.19
C GLU A 227 -27.14 5.86 -0.78
N ARG A 228 -28.01 5.20 0.01
CA ARG A 228 -28.30 5.58 1.40
C ARG A 228 -27.24 5.09 2.38
N VAL A 229 -26.38 4.14 2.00
CA VAL A 229 -25.26 3.67 2.83
C VAL A 229 -24.12 4.68 2.75
N LYS A 230 -23.90 5.45 3.83
CA LYS A 230 -22.94 6.57 3.80
C LYS A 230 -21.59 6.23 4.42
N CYS A 231 -21.49 5.15 5.18
CA CYS A 231 -20.24 4.69 5.79
C CYS A 231 -20.27 3.18 6.08
N PHE A 232 -19.13 2.64 6.51
CA PHE A 232 -18.96 1.22 6.78
C PHE A 232 -19.83 0.74 7.96
N GLU A 233 -20.08 1.61 8.93
CA GLU A 233 -20.89 1.33 10.12
C GLU A 233 -22.38 1.17 9.78
N GLU A 234 -22.86 1.86 8.72
CA GLU A 234 -24.22 1.74 8.20
C GLU A 234 -24.36 0.56 7.20
N PHE A 235 -23.25 -0.02 6.74
CA PHE A 235 -23.25 -1.12 5.79
C PHE A 235 -23.63 -2.43 6.48
N LYS A 236 -24.87 -2.87 6.24
CA LYS A 236 -25.39 -4.16 6.65
C LYS A 236 -25.54 -5.06 5.44
N ILE A 237 -24.92 -6.23 5.49
CA ILE A 237 -25.13 -7.31 4.54
C ILE A 237 -26.38 -8.05 5.01
N VAL A 238 -27.44 -8.02 4.20
CA VAL A 238 -28.73 -8.66 4.51
C VAL A 238 -29.00 -9.70 3.44
N ALA A 239 -29.27 -10.93 3.86
CA ALA A 239 -29.66 -12.00 2.96
C ALA A 239 -30.72 -12.88 3.62
N ASN A 240 -31.73 -13.30 2.85
CA ASN A 240 -32.87 -14.08 3.35
C ASN A 240 -33.52 -13.46 4.60
N GLY A 241 -33.70 -12.13 4.58
CA GLY A 241 -34.31 -11.38 5.69
C GLY A 241 -33.44 -11.26 6.95
N SER A 242 -32.23 -11.84 6.98
CA SER A 242 -31.33 -11.83 8.14
C SER A 242 -30.08 -10.98 7.89
N VAL A 243 -29.62 -10.27 8.92
CA VAL A 243 -28.36 -9.53 8.87
C VAL A 243 -27.21 -10.51 9.06
N ILE A 244 -26.40 -10.71 8.02
CA ILE A 244 -25.31 -11.70 8.03
C ILE A 244 -23.95 -11.08 8.40
N SER A 245 -23.92 -9.76 8.58
CA SER A 245 -22.70 -8.98 8.85
C SER A 245 -21.88 -9.47 10.04
N GLY A 246 -22.52 -10.05 11.06
CA GLY A 246 -21.84 -10.58 12.24
C GLY A 246 -21.13 -11.92 12.03
N LYS A 247 -21.41 -12.65 10.93
CA LYS A 247 -20.73 -13.92 10.62
C LYS A 247 -19.44 -13.74 9.82
N LEU A 248 -19.18 -12.52 9.36
CA LEU A 248 -18.01 -12.19 8.57
C LEU A 248 -16.99 -11.42 9.43
N PRO A 249 -15.70 -11.83 9.42
CA PRO A 249 -14.64 -11.02 10.00
C PRO A 249 -14.68 -9.57 9.48
N GLU A 250 -14.39 -8.60 10.34
CA GLU A 250 -14.51 -7.17 10.03
C GLU A 250 -13.72 -6.78 8.76
N LEU A 251 -12.52 -7.36 8.59
CA LEU A 251 -11.68 -7.15 7.42
C LEU A 251 -12.34 -7.61 6.12
N ILE A 252 -13.01 -8.77 6.12
CA ILE A 252 -13.70 -9.31 4.94
C ILE A 252 -14.92 -8.46 4.63
N ARG A 253 -15.71 -8.10 5.65
CA ARG A 253 -16.86 -7.20 5.51
C ARG A 253 -16.43 -5.86 4.90
N PHE A 254 -15.28 -5.32 5.30
CA PHE A 254 -14.74 -4.08 4.76
C PHE A 254 -14.28 -4.21 3.31
N LYS A 255 -13.53 -5.26 2.96
CA LYS A 255 -13.14 -5.54 1.56
C LYS A 255 -14.39 -5.66 0.67
N TYR A 256 -15.41 -6.35 1.17
CA TYR A 256 -16.66 -6.52 0.47
C TYR A 256 -17.43 -5.21 0.29
N TYR A 257 -17.48 -4.37 1.33
CA TYR A 257 -18.01 -3.01 1.26
C TYR A 257 -17.32 -2.18 0.18
N GLN A 258 -15.98 -2.22 0.12
CA GLN A 258 -15.22 -1.52 -0.93
C GLN A 258 -15.57 -2.00 -2.35
N LEU A 259 -15.81 -3.31 -2.52
CA LEU A 259 -16.24 -3.86 -3.80
C LEU A 259 -17.65 -3.36 -4.16
N CYS A 260 -18.59 -3.38 -3.22
CA CYS A 260 -19.94 -2.82 -3.41
C CYS A 260 -19.89 -1.34 -3.80
N LEU A 261 -19.05 -0.54 -3.14
CA LEU A 261 -18.83 0.88 -3.48
C LEU A 261 -18.31 1.06 -4.90
N SER A 262 -17.36 0.21 -5.33
CA SER A 262 -16.81 0.30 -6.68
C SER A 262 -17.85 0.06 -7.78
N GLN A 263 -18.86 -0.77 -7.48
CA GLN A 263 -19.96 -1.09 -8.39
C GLN A 263 -21.20 -0.23 -8.14
N ARG A 264 -21.19 0.61 -7.10
CA ARG A 264 -22.35 1.39 -6.63
C ARG A 264 -23.61 0.53 -6.41
N SER A 265 -23.44 -0.70 -5.94
CA SER A 265 -24.53 -1.63 -5.69
C SER A 265 -24.15 -2.65 -4.62
N PHE A 266 -25.14 -3.15 -3.90
CA PHE A 266 -24.98 -4.39 -3.14
C PHE A 266 -24.74 -5.53 -4.12
N LEU A 267 -23.63 -6.25 -3.96
CA LEU A 267 -23.31 -7.38 -4.85
C LEU A 267 -24.14 -8.63 -4.56
N HIS A 268 -24.89 -8.64 -3.47
CA HIS A 268 -25.74 -9.74 -3.00
C HIS A 268 -27.24 -9.44 -3.15
N ARG A 269 -27.61 -8.45 -3.98
CA ARG A 269 -29.01 -8.04 -4.16
C ARG A 269 -29.89 -9.17 -4.68
N ASP A 270 -29.40 -9.89 -5.69
CA ASP A 270 -30.19 -10.83 -6.48
C ASP A 270 -29.95 -12.29 -6.06
N LEU A 271 -29.49 -12.51 -4.82
CA LEU A 271 -29.23 -13.84 -4.27
C LEU A 271 -30.49 -14.70 -4.30
N LEU A 272 -30.31 -15.98 -4.64
CA LEU A 272 -31.39 -16.97 -4.59
C LEU A 272 -31.94 -17.11 -3.16
N GLU A 273 -33.27 -17.08 -3.07
CA GLU A 273 -33.99 -17.34 -1.82
C GLU A 273 -33.70 -18.76 -1.32
N GLY A 274 -33.50 -18.93 -0.01
CA GLY A 274 -33.25 -20.23 0.62
C GLY A 274 -31.78 -20.61 0.78
N LEU A 275 -30.83 -19.83 0.25
CA LEU A 275 -29.40 -20.06 0.49
C LEU A 275 -29.02 -19.93 1.97
N ASN A 276 -28.26 -20.88 2.50
CA ASN A 276 -27.79 -20.80 3.88
C ASN A 276 -26.84 -19.60 4.06
N VAL A 277 -27.01 -18.85 5.16
CA VAL A 277 -26.18 -17.69 5.51
C VAL A 277 -24.67 -18.00 5.53
N GLY A 278 -24.29 -19.21 5.94
CA GLY A 278 -22.89 -19.68 5.93
C GLY A 278 -22.32 -19.78 4.51
N ILE A 279 -23.11 -20.30 3.56
CA ILE A 279 -22.73 -20.37 2.15
C ILE A 279 -22.53 -18.97 1.59
N ILE A 280 -23.47 -18.07 1.86
CA ILE A 280 -23.39 -16.67 1.40
C ILE A 280 -22.14 -15.98 1.99
N SER A 281 -21.84 -16.22 3.26
CA SER A 281 -20.63 -15.68 3.90
C SER A 281 -19.36 -16.23 3.26
N GLY A 282 -19.30 -17.52 2.97
CA GLY A 282 -18.20 -18.16 2.24
C GLY A 282 -18.01 -17.58 0.84
N MET A 283 -19.10 -17.39 0.10
CA MET A 283 -19.07 -16.76 -1.23
C MET A 283 -18.53 -15.32 -1.17
N ILE A 284 -18.96 -14.54 -0.18
CA ILE A 284 -18.46 -13.17 0.03
C ILE A 284 -16.96 -13.16 0.32
N ALA A 285 -16.47 -14.08 1.16
CA ALA A 285 -15.05 -14.21 1.45
C ALA A 285 -14.25 -14.56 0.18
N ASP A 286 -14.66 -15.61 -0.54
CA ASP A 286 -14.02 -16.04 -1.80
C ASP A 286 -13.98 -14.90 -2.83
N ILE A 287 -15.07 -14.12 -2.97
CA ILE A 287 -15.12 -12.97 -3.89
C ILE A 287 -14.08 -11.91 -3.49
N CYS A 288 -13.93 -11.64 -2.19
CA CYS A 288 -12.95 -10.67 -1.69
C CYS A 288 -11.51 -11.15 -1.94
N ASP A 289 -11.25 -12.43 -1.76
CA ASP A 289 -9.93 -13.02 -1.96
C ASP A 289 -9.56 -13.07 -3.45
N ILE A 290 -10.48 -13.47 -4.32
CA ILE A 290 -10.30 -13.43 -5.78
C ILE A 290 -10.06 -11.98 -6.24
N ALA A 291 -10.87 -11.02 -5.77
CA ALA A 291 -10.70 -9.62 -6.13
C ALA A 291 -9.35 -9.05 -5.63
N GLY A 292 -8.91 -9.47 -4.44
CA GLY A 292 -7.62 -9.14 -3.87
C GLY A 292 -6.47 -9.71 -4.70
N ALA A 293 -6.53 -11.00 -5.03
CA ALA A 293 -5.56 -11.68 -5.87
C ALA A 293 -5.44 -11.02 -7.25
N ILE A 294 -6.57 -10.72 -7.91
CA ILE A 294 -6.61 -9.99 -9.18
C ILE A 294 -5.91 -8.62 -9.09
N ARG A 295 -6.05 -7.91 -7.96
CA ARG A 295 -5.41 -6.60 -7.76
C ARG A 295 -3.93 -6.70 -7.43
N ALA A 296 -3.50 -7.79 -6.78
CA ALA A 296 -2.11 -8.01 -6.37
C ALA A 296 -1.22 -8.58 -7.47
N MET A 297 -1.78 -8.96 -8.63
CA MET A 297 -1.04 -9.52 -9.75
C MET A 297 0.07 -8.57 -10.24
N SER A 298 1.31 -9.07 -10.25
CA SER A 298 2.49 -8.38 -10.78
C SER A 298 3.18 -9.11 -11.94
N LYS A 299 2.81 -10.38 -12.20
CA LYS A 299 3.33 -11.23 -13.30
C LYS A 299 2.18 -12.02 -13.95
N VAL A 300 2.41 -12.58 -15.14
CA VAL A 300 1.45 -13.45 -15.85
C VAL A 300 1.14 -14.66 -14.97
N VAL A 301 -0.14 -14.82 -14.62
CA VAL A 301 -0.64 -15.86 -13.70
C VAL A 301 -0.75 -17.19 -14.45
N PRO A 302 -0.52 -18.34 -13.78
CA PRO A 302 -0.80 -19.64 -14.36
C PRO A 302 -2.28 -19.73 -14.79
N ARG A 303 -2.52 -20.12 -16.05
CA ARG A 303 -3.86 -20.25 -16.66
C ARG A 303 -4.86 -20.98 -15.76
N LYS A 304 -4.38 -21.99 -15.02
CA LYS A 304 -5.14 -22.80 -14.07
C LYS A 304 -5.83 -21.98 -12.96
N ASP A 305 -5.18 -20.96 -12.44
CA ASP A 305 -5.75 -20.14 -11.36
C ASP A 305 -6.86 -19.23 -11.89
N LEU A 306 -6.66 -18.67 -13.10
CA LEU A 306 -7.68 -17.89 -13.80
C LEU A 306 -8.92 -18.73 -14.10
N GLU A 307 -8.74 -19.95 -14.61
CA GLU A 307 -9.82 -20.89 -14.88
C GLU A 307 -10.58 -21.29 -13.60
N THR A 308 -9.86 -21.52 -12.50
CA THR A 308 -10.45 -21.86 -11.20
C THR A 308 -11.29 -20.71 -10.66
N TRP A 309 -10.75 -19.48 -10.65
CA TRP A 309 -11.49 -18.31 -10.22
C TRP A 309 -12.67 -18.00 -11.14
N GLY A 310 -12.51 -18.17 -12.45
CA GLY A 310 -13.58 -17.98 -13.43
C GLY A 310 -14.74 -18.93 -13.18
N SER A 311 -14.44 -20.20 -12.92
CA SER A 311 -15.45 -21.21 -12.58
C SER A 311 -16.18 -20.89 -11.27
N LYS A 312 -15.43 -20.53 -10.21
CA LYS A 312 -16.02 -20.09 -8.93
C LYS A 312 -16.95 -18.89 -9.11
N LEU A 313 -16.47 -17.83 -9.77
CA LEU A 313 -17.23 -16.60 -9.99
C LEU A 313 -18.46 -16.84 -10.87
N LYS A 314 -18.37 -17.74 -11.85
CA LYS A 314 -19.52 -18.12 -12.68
C LYS A 314 -20.59 -18.81 -11.84
N GLY A 315 -20.20 -19.77 -10.98
CA GLY A 315 -21.11 -20.39 -10.02
C GLY A 315 -21.74 -19.37 -9.07
N PHE A 316 -20.96 -18.43 -8.54
CA PHE A 316 -21.50 -17.38 -7.66
C PHE A 316 -22.48 -16.46 -8.39
N LYS A 317 -22.23 -16.17 -9.67
CA LYS A 317 -23.15 -15.39 -10.51
C LYS A 317 -24.48 -16.12 -10.73
N GLU A 318 -24.44 -17.43 -10.97
CA GLU A 318 -25.64 -18.27 -11.10
C GLU A 318 -26.44 -18.33 -9.80
N LEU A 319 -25.77 -18.22 -8.65
CA LEU A 319 -26.41 -18.11 -7.33
C LEU A 319 -26.93 -16.69 -7.01
N GLY A 320 -26.80 -15.73 -7.92
CA GLY A 320 -27.35 -14.38 -7.78
C GLY A 320 -26.37 -13.30 -7.32
N MET A 321 -25.06 -13.60 -7.26
CA MET A 321 -24.06 -12.57 -6.96
C MET A 321 -23.75 -11.71 -8.18
N ASN A 322 -23.75 -10.39 -7.99
CA ASN A 322 -23.33 -9.45 -9.02
C ASN A 322 -21.79 -9.38 -9.10
N VAL A 323 -21.19 -10.37 -9.76
CA VAL A 323 -19.72 -10.48 -9.96
C VAL A 323 -19.31 -10.39 -11.43
N GLY A 324 -20.23 -9.94 -12.31
CA GLY A 324 -19.98 -9.85 -13.75
C GLY A 324 -18.77 -8.98 -14.11
N PHE A 325 -18.51 -7.93 -13.33
CA PHE A 325 -17.34 -7.06 -13.50
C PHE A 325 -16.01 -7.78 -13.24
N LEU A 326 -15.96 -8.74 -12.30
CA LEU A 326 -14.78 -9.55 -12.04
C LEU A 326 -14.55 -10.56 -13.17
N LEU A 327 -15.62 -11.22 -13.64
CA LEU A 327 -15.55 -12.12 -14.79
C LEU A 327 -15.07 -11.40 -16.06
N ALA A 328 -15.58 -10.20 -16.33
CA ALA A 328 -15.15 -9.40 -17.48
C ALA A 328 -13.67 -8.99 -17.37
N ARG A 329 -13.20 -8.69 -16.15
CA ARG A 329 -11.79 -8.39 -15.90
C ARG A 329 -10.92 -9.62 -16.09
N LEU A 330 -11.38 -10.78 -15.62
CA LEU A 330 -10.68 -12.05 -15.75
C LEU A 330 -10.49 -12.44 -17.23
N GLY A 331 -11.54 -12.34 -18.05
CA GLY A 331 -11.43 -12.64 -19.48
C GLY A 331 -10.45 -11.71 -20.22
N LYS A 332 -10.34 -10.43 -19.81
CA LYS A 332 -9.29 -9.54 -20.34
C LYS A 332 -7.88 -9.99 -19.94
N LEU A 333 -7.72 -10.49 -18.71
CA LEU A 333 -6.44 -11.01 -18.23
C LEU A 333 -6.05 -12.29 -18.95
N GLU A 334 -6.99 -13.19 -19.22
CA GLU A 334 -6.78 -14.41 -20.01
C GLU A 334 -6.31 -14.08 -21.43
N LEU A 335 -6.97 -13.14 -22.11
CA LEU A 335 -6.58 -12.70 -23.45
C LEU A 335 -5.14 -12.15 -23.47
N LEU A 336 -4.78 -11.35 -22.46
CA LEU A 336 -3.43 -10.80 -22.32
C LEU A 336 -2.40 -11.89 -22.02
N ALA A 337 -2.74 -12.87 -21.18
CA ALA A 337 -1.89 -14.00 -20.88
C ALA A 337 -1.62 -14.86 -22.13
N ASP A 338 -2.66 -15.17 -22.92
CA ASP A 338 -2.52 -15.90 -24.18
C ASP A 338 -1.61 -15.15 -25.17
N LYS A 339 -1.77 -13.83 -25.28
CA LYS A 339 -0.91 -12.98 -26.14
C LYS A 339 0.55 -13.00 -25.68
N ALA A 340 0.79 -12.89 -24.37
CA ALA A 340 2.15 -12.92 -23.80
C ALA A 340 2.82 -14.28 -24.04
N ASN A 341 2.10 -15.37 -23.80
CA ASN A 341 2.58 -16.74 -24.03
C ASN A 341 2.89 -17.00 -25.52
N GLY A 342 2.06 -16.47 -26.43
CA GLY A 342 2.29 -16.56 -27.87
C GLY A 342 3.58 -15.85 -28.30
N TYR A 343 3.80 -14.63 -27.80
CA TYR A 343 5.05 -13.89 -28.06
C TYR A 343 6.28 -14.64 -27.54
N GLU A 344 6.22 -15.17 -26.32
CA GLU A 344 7.35 -15.90 -25.71
C GLU A 344 7.69 -17.18 -26.48
N ARG A 345 6.67 -17.91 -26.96
CA ARG A 345 6.85 -19.07 -27.85
C ARG A 345 7.59 -18.69 -29.14
N LEU A 346 7.14 -17.63 -29.82
CA LEU A 346 7.76 -17.15 -31.05
C LEU A 346 9.20 -16.67 -30.83
N VAL A 347 9.49 -16.03 -29.69
CA VAL A 347 10.85 -15.62 -29.32
C VAL A 347 11.76 -16.84 -29.15
N LYS A 348 11.27 -17.90 -28.49
CA LYS A 348 12.00 -19.15 -28.29
C LYS A 348 12.27 -19.87 -29.61
N GLU A 349 11.26 -19.98 -30.47
CA GLU A 349 11.38 -20.58 -31.81
C GLU A 349 12.39 -19.82 -32.68
N ARG A 350 12.30 -18.48 -32.73
CA ARG A 350 13.29 -17.63 -33.40
C ARG A 350 14.71 -17.86 -32.86
N GLY A 351 14.85 -18.06 -31.55
CA GLY A 351 16.13 -18.41 -30.93
C GLY A 351 16.68 -19.74 -31.43
N GLY A 352 15.83 -20.75 -31.53
CA GLY A 352 16.17 -22.06 -32.12
C GLY A 352 16.62 -21.94 -33.58
N MET A 353 15.84 -21.27 -34.42
CA MET A 353 16.20 -21.05 -35.83
C MET A 353 17.52 -20.27 -35.99
N LYS A 354 17.77 -19.28 -35.14
CA LYS A 354 19.03 -18.51 -35.16
C LYS A 354 20.22 -19.39 -34.79
N GLN A 355 20.06 -20.30 -33.84
CA GLN A 355 21.12 -21.24 -33.45
C GLN A 355 21.42 -22.25 -34.57
N GLU A 356 20.38 -22.76 -35.23
CA GLU A 356 20.52 -23.65 -36.38
C GLU A 356 21.21 -22.96 -37.55
N LEU A 357 20.82 -21.71 -37.86
CA LEU A 357 21.49 -20.90 -38.87
C LEU A 357 22.98 -20.73 -38.57
N GLN A 358 23.34 -20.44 -37.31
CA GLN A 358 24.74 -20.36 -36.92
C GLN A 358 25.50 -21.68 -37.12
N ASN A 359 24.86 -22.82 -36.87
CA ASN A 359 25.46 -24.13 -37.09
C ASN A 359 25.67 -24.41 -38.58
N LEU A 360 24.67 -24.13 -39.43
CA LEU A 360 24.77 -24.28 -40.88
C LEU A 360 25.84 -23.37 -41.48
N VAL A 361 25.93 -22.11 -41.03
CA VAL A 361 26.98 -21.17 -41.46
C VAL A 361 28.37 -21.70 -41.11
N LYS A 362 28.56 -22.28 -39.91
CA LYS A 362 29.83 -22.91 -39.53
C LYS A 362 30.16 -24.09 -40.43
N GLN A 363 29.19 -24.95 -40.74
CA GLN A 363 29.40 -26.08 -41.64
C GLN A 363 29.74 -25.64 -43.07
N ALA A 364 29.02 -24.65 -43.60
CA ALA A 364 29.30 -24.07 -44.92
C ALA A 364 30.73 -23.50 -45.00
N ARG A 365 31.20 -22.85 -43.92
CA ARG A 365 32.59 -22.39 -43.84
C ARG A 365 33.60 -23.55 -43.93
N MET A 366 33.37 -24.64 -43.21
CA MET A 366 34.24 -25.82 -43.29
C MET A 366 34.25 -26.46 -44.69
N VAL A 367 33.08 -26.54 -45.34
CA VAL A 367 32.99 -27.06 -46.71
C VAL A 367 33.75 -26.17 -47.68
N LYS A 368 33.64 -24.84 -47.52
CA LYS A 368 34.37 -23.87 -48.33
C LYS A 368 35.89 -24.03 -48.17
N GLU A 369 36.39 -24.17 -46.94
CA GLU A 369 37.82 -24.40 -46.68
C GLU A 369 38.32 -25.71 -47.33
N LYS A 370 37.51 -26.77 -47.31
CA LYS A 370 37.82 -28.02 -48.01
C LYS A 370 37.83 -27.86 -49.53
N LEU A 371 36.88 -27.10 -50.09
CA LEU A 371 36.82 -26.83 -51.52
C LEU A 371 38.07 -26.09 -51.98
N GLU A 372 38.49 -25.05 -51.25
CA GLU A 372 39.72 -24.31 -51.56
C GLU A 372 40.97 -25.19 -51.51
N LEU A 373 41.00 -26.20 -50.64
CA LEU A 373 42.10 -27.16 -50.57
C LEU A 373 42.10 -28.11 -51.78
N VAL A 374 40.92 -28.60 -52.17
CA VAL A 374 40.75 -29.45 -53.35
C VAL A 374 41.10 -28.68 -54.63
N ASP A 375 40.63 -27.44 -54.77
CA ASP A 375 40.93 -26.59 -55.93
C ASP A 375 42.44 -26.34 -56.07
N LYS A 376 43.15 -26.13 -54.94
CA LYS A 376 44.62 -26.03 -54.94
C LYS A 376 45.29 -27.31 -55.43
N GLU A 377 44.79 -28.48 -55.02
CA GLU A 377 45.36 -29.77 -55.43
C GLU A 377 45.07 -30.07 -56.90
N ILE A 378 43.85 -29.79 -57.38
CA ILE A 378 43.49 -29.85 -58.81
C ILE A 378 44.41 -28.93 -59.61
N ALA A 379 44.64 -27.70 -59.15
CA ALA A 379 45.53 -26.76 -59.84
C ALA A 379 46.98 -27.29 -59.93
N LYS A 380 47.52 -27.89 -58.85
CA LYS A 380 48.85 -28.53 -58.87
C LYS A 380 48.92 -29.68 -59.89
N LEU A 381 47.95 -30.58 -59.87
CA LEU A 381 47.91 -31.75 -60.76
C LEU A 381 47.66 -31.34 -62.22
N GLY A 382 46.83 -30.33 -62.46
CA GLY A 382 46.57 -29.78 -63.79
C GLY A 382 47.78 -29.09 -64.40
N VAL A 383 48.60 -28.40 -63.58
CA VAL A 383 49.85 -27.76 -64.01
C VAL A 383 50.96 -28.79 -64.28
N ALA A 384 50.90 -29.98 -63.67
CA ALA A 384 51.80 -31.10 -63.98
C ALA A 384 51.55 -31.74 -65.36
N GLY A 385 50.55 -31.27 -66.11
CA GLY A 385 50.33 -31.59 -67.52
C GLY A 385 49.87 -33.03 -67.75
N SER A 386 48.57 -33.20 -68.06
CA SER A 386 48.03 -34.52 -68.43
C SER A 386 48.81 -35.18 -69.58
N GLY A 387 49.40 -34.39 -70.48
CA GLY A 387 50.25 -34.89 -71.56
C GLY A 387 51.62 -35.41 -71.11
N SER A 388 52.19 -34.94 -70.00
CA SER A 388 53.49 -35.42 -69.48
C SER A 388 53.31 -36.76 -68.78
N VAL A 389 52.30 -36.86 -67.90
CA VAL A 389 52.03 -38.09 -67.15
C VAL A 389 51.59 -39.23 -68.07
N GLU A 390 50.80 -38.92 -69.10
CA GLU A 390 50.36 -39.91 -70.10
C GLU A 390 51.53 -40.37 -70.98
N SER A 391 52.46 -39.47 -71.32
CA SER A 391 53.72 -39.80 -72.02
C SER A 391 54.62 -40.73 -71.18
N ASP A 392 54.91 -40.35 -69.94
CA ASP A 392 55.76 -41.11 -69.03
C ASP A 392 55.18 -42.51 -68.74
N PHE A 393 53.86 -42.59 -68.60
CA PHE A 393 53.16 -43.86 -68.46
C PHE A 393 53.28 -44.73 -69.71
N LEU A 394 53.11 -44.15 -70.91
CA LEU A 394 53.20 -44.90 -72.16
C LEU A 394 54.62 -45.40 -72.46
N GLU A 395 55.64 -44.63 -72.08
CA GLU A 395 57.04 -45.00 -72.24
C GLU A 395 57.42 -46.16 -71.32
N LEU A 396 57.03 -46.09 -70.04
CA LEU A 396 57.26 -47.17 -69.08
C LEU A 396 56.50 -48.46 -69.45
N ALA A 397 55.27 -48.35 -69.93
CA ALA A 397 54.46 -49.51 -70.35
C ALA A 397 55.01 -50.23 -71.58
N LYS A 398 55.80 -49.54 -72.42
CA LYS A 398 56.44 -50.10 -73.62
C LYS A 398 57.90 -50.50 -73.41
N ALA A 399 58.44 -50.32 -72.20
CA ALA A 399 59.82 -50.70 -71.89
C ALA A 399 59.98 -52.24 -71.85
N PRO A 400 61.15 -52.79 -72.22
CA PRO A 400 61.43 -54.21 -72.09
C PRO A 400 61.49 -54.62 -70.60
N TRP A 401 61.03 -55.84 -70.32
CA TRP A 401 60.88 -56.40 -68.97
C TRP A 401 62.18 -56.49 -68.16
#